data_AF-A0A163XCY8-F1
#
_entry.id   AF-A0A163XCY8-F1
#
_cell.length_a   1.000
_cell.length_b   1.000
_cell.length_c   1.000
_cell.angle_alpha   90.00
_cell.angle_beta   90.00
_cell.angle_gamma   90.00
#
_symmetry.space_group_name_H-M   'P 1'
#
loop_
_entity.id
_entity.type
_entity.pdbx_description
1 polymer ?
#
loop_
_entity_poly.entity_id
_entity_poly.type
_entity_poly.pdbx_seq_one_letter_code
_entity_poly.pdbx_strand_id
1 'polypeptide(L)'
;MATQGNVMTWDRRNWFEGWRLLAVLSLVLVVLSIWIAGMRAFEVDGIRMVIRFTARSSLLFFCLAFAASALTLLWPTSGTRWLRRNRRTLGLTFAASHAIHAVAIICFAVMTPTDYAAATTPASYIFGGIGYAFIIAMAATSFNRSAAAIGPRAWRILHTTGIYYLWFQFMVSFGMRIPQMPNYVWFVMPLLTVMALRITAAIVQRRRSRVVLSAN
;
A
#
# COMPACT_ATOMS: atom_id res chain seq x y z
N MET A 1 24.01 -16.88 -45.52
CA MET A 1 24.37 -15.45 -45.61
C MET A 1 23.26 -14.66 -44.92
N ALA A 2 23.61 -13.93 -43.84
CA ALA A 2 22.84 -12.95 -43.02
C ALA A 2 21.45 -13.36 -42.45
N THR A 3 21.27 -13.74 -41.18
CA THR A 3 21.29 -13.00 -39.89
C THR A 3 20.16 -11.98 -39.63
N GLN A 4 19.31 -12.37 -38.68
CA GLN A 4 18.79 -11.56 -37.56
C GLN A 4 17.97 -10.29 -37.92
N GLY A 5 16.64 -10.48 -37.97
CA GLY A 5 15.70 -9.41 -37.69
C GLY A 5 15.80 -9.00 -36.22
N ASN A 6 16.63 -8.02 -35.94
CA ASN A 6 16.72 -7.32 -34.67
C ASN A 6 15.37 -6.61 -34.43
N VAL A 7 14.44 -7.26 -33.73
CA VAL A 7 13.25 -6.60 -33.22
C VAL A 7 13.71 -5.73 -32.05
N MET A 8 14.15 -4.52 -32.41
CA MET A 8 14.24 -3.37 -31.52
C MET A 8 12.89 -3.20 -30.82
N THR A 9 12.74 -3.79 -29.64
CA THR A 9 11.61 -3.46 -28.77
C THR A 9 11.82 -2.04 -28.31
N TRP A 10 11.17 -1.11 -29.00
CA TRP A 10 11.02 0.27 -28.59
C TRP A 10 10.76 0.33 -27.08
N ASP A 11 11.72 0.86 -26.33
CA ASP A 11 11.53 1.32 -24.95
C ASP A 11 10.47 2.42 -25.00
N ARG A 12 9.20 2.00 -25.06
CA ARG A 12 8.06 2.90 -24.88
C ARG A 12 8.18 3.41 -23.45
N ARG A 13 8.84 4.57 -23.34
CA ARG A 13 8.96 5.44 -22.17
C ARG A 13 7.55 5.78 -21.65
N ASN A 14 6.89 4.82 -21.02
CA ASN A 14 5.53 4.95 -20.53
C ASN A 14 5.57 5.61 -19.16
N TRP A 15 4.88 6.74 -19.02
CA TRP A 15 4.71 7.44 -17.74
C TRP A 15 4.00 6.59 -16.67
N PHE A 16 3.34 5.50 -17.10
CA PHE A 16 2.56 4.59 -16.27
C PHE A 16 3.35 3.39 -15.72
N GLU A 17 4.68 3.44 -15.70
CA GLU A 17 5.50 2.35 -15.16
C GLU A 17 6.67 2.84 -14.28
N GLY A 18 7.03 2.00 -13.30
CA GLY A 18 8.26 2.15 -12.51
C GLY A 18 8.33 3.45 -11.70
N TRP A 19 9.47 4.16 -11.81
CA TRP A 19 9.77 5.34 -11.01
C TRP A 19 8.99 6.59 -11.43
N ARG A 20 8.63 6.72 -12.72
CA ARG A 20 7.83 7.86 -13.21
C ARG A 20 6.42 7.80 -12.65
N LEU A 21 5.83 6.61 -12.65
CA LEU A 21 4.53 6.38 -12.01
C LEU A 21 4.59 6.72 -10.52
N LEU A 22 5.66 6.33 -9.80
CA LEU A 22 5.84 6.72 -8.40
C LEU A 22 5.85 8.25 -8.25
N ALA A 23 6.69 8.94 -9.02
CA ALA A 23 6.82 10.39 -8.93
C ALA A 23 5.50 11.11 -9.21
N VAL A 24 4.77 10.70 -10.25
CA VAL A 24 3.46 11.27 -10.60
C VAL A 24 2.45 11.02 -9.48
N LEU A 25 2.31 9.77 -8.99
CA LEU A 25 1.35 9.46 -7.94
C LEU A 25 1.68 10.18 -6.62
N SER A 26 2.95 10.24 -6.24
CA SER A 26 3.41 10.98 -5.06
C SER A 26 3.17 12.48 -5.21
N LEU A 27 3.44 13.07 -6.38
CA LEU A 27 3.17 14.48 -6.65
C LEU A 27 1.67 14.78 -6.55
N VAL A 28 0.82 13.95 -7.16
CA VAL A 28 -0.64 14.09 -7.08
C VAL A 28 -1.11 14.03 -5.62
N LEU A 29 -0.59 13.09 -4.82
CA LEU A 29 -0.92 13.00 -3.39
C LEU A 29 -0.53 14.26 -2.61
N VAL A 30 0.65 14.82 -2.87
CA VAL A 30 1.11 16.07 -2.23
C VAL A 30 0.23 17.25 -2.65
N VAL A 31 0.02 17.45 -3.95
CA VAL A 31 -0.78 18.56 -4.49
C VAL A 31 -2.21 18.49 -3.96
N LEU A 32 -2.85 17.32 -3.99
CA LEU A 32 -4.21 17.17 -3.46
C LEU A 32 -4.26 17.40 -1.94
N SER A 33 -3.24 16.98 -1.19
CA SER A 33 -3.21 17.22 0.26
C SER A 33 -3.05 18.71 0.59
N ILE A 34 -2.19 19.42 -0.13
CA ILE A 34 -2.03 20.88 0.00
C ILE A 34 -3.32 21.58 -0.39
N TRP A 35 -3.93 21.20 -1.51
CA TRP A 35 -5.21 21.75 -1.96
C TRP A 35 -6.32 21.54 -0.91
N ILE A 36 -6.46 20.32 -0.38
CA ILE A 36 -7.46 19.99 0.65
C ILE A 36 -7.27 20.82 1.92
N ALA A 37 -6.03 20.96 2.40
CA ALA A 37 -5.73 21.80 3.54
C ALA A 37 -6.04 23.28 3.24
N GLY A 38 -5.66 23.77 2.06
CA GLY A 38 -5.86 25.15 1.61
C GLY A 38 -7.32 25.55 1.46
N MET A 39 -8.22 24.62 1.08
CA MET A 39 -9.68 24.86 1.05
C MET A 39 -10.26 25.24 2.42
N ARG A 40 -9.53 24.96 3.50
CA ARG A 40 -9.88 25.33 4.88
C ARG A 40 -8.81 26.25 5.49
N ALA A 41 -8.13 27.05 4.67
CA ALA A 41 -7.09 27.98 5.11
C ALA A 41 -6.00 27.36 5.99
N PHE A 42 -5.71 26.06 5.80
CA PHE A 42 -4.78 25.28 6.64
C PHE A 42 -5.18 25.18 8.13
N GLU A 43 -6.45 25.38 8.46
CA GLU A 43 -6.99 25.17 9.80
C GLU A 43 -7.13 23.68 10.16
N VAL A 44 -7.41 23.41 11.43
CA VAL A 44 -7.54 22.05 12.00
C VAL A 44 -8.47 21.16 11.18
N ASP A 45 -9.58 21.72 10.69
CA ASP A 45 -10.53 21.00 9.84
C ASP A 45 -9.91 20.54 8.52
N GLY A 46 -9.10 21.41 7.88
CA GLY A 46 -8.35 21.07 6.67
C GLY A 46 -7.36 19.94 6.92
N ILE A 47 -6.62 20.00 8.02
CA ILE A 47 -5.67 18.95 8.42
C ILE A 47 -6.40 17.62 8.67
N ARG A 48 -7.54 17.63 9.39
CA ARG A 48 -8.38 16.44 9.60
C ARG A 48 -8.89 15.87 8.28
N MET A 49 -9.20 16.71 7.29
CA MET A 49 -9.55 16.24 5.95
C MET A 49 -8.37 15.58 5.23
N VAL A 50 -7.15 16.13 5.33
CA VAL A 50 -5.93 15.48 4.80
C VAL A 50 -5.68 14.14 5.45
N ILE A 51 -5.85 14.01 6.77
CA ILE A 51 -5.75 12.72 7.50
C ILE A 51 -6.71 11.69 6.91
N ARG A 52 -7.99 12.06 6.70
CA ARG A 52 -9.00 11.15 6.12
C ARG A 52 -8.69 10.80 4.67
N PHE A 53 -8.28 11.77 3.86
CA PHE A 53 -7.89 11.56 2.46
C PHE A 53 -6.73 10.57 2.36
N THR A 54 -5.64 10.85 3.08
CA THR A 54 -4.41 10.04 3.06
C THR A 54 -4.60 8.65 3.64
N ALA A 55 -5.48 8.46 4.63
CA ALA A 55 -5.85 7.12 5.11
C ALA A 55 -6.52 6.29 4.01
N ARG A 56 -7.43 6.89 3.24
CA ARG A 56 -8.18 6.23 2.15
C ARG A 56 -7.30 5.93 0.94
N SER A 57 -6.48 6.89 0.50
CA SER A 57 -5.53 6.66 -0.61
C SER A 57 -4.49 5.62 -0.25
N SER A 58 -4.03 5.61 1.00
CA SER A 58 -3.12 4.58 1.49
C SER A 58 -3.75 3.19 1.45
N LEU A 59 -4.98 3.06 1.93
CA LEU A 59 -5.74 1.81 1.85
C LEU A 59 -5.85 1.33 0.39
N LEU A 60 -6.15 2.23 -0.55
CA LEU A 60 -6.23 1.90 -1.98
C LEU A 60 -4.90 1.33 -2.51
N PHE A 61 -3.79 2.05 -2.32
CA PHE A 61 -2.48 1.61 -2.81
C PHE A 61 -2.00 0.33 -2.11
N PHE A 62 -2.29 0.18 -0.82
CA PHE A 62 -2.05 -1.04 -0.07
C PHE A 62 -2.78 -2.23 -0.68
N CYS A 63 -4.11 -2.12 -0.88
CA CYS A 63 -4.93 -3.17 -1.46
C CYS A 63 -4.45 -3.56 -2.86
N LEU A 64 -4.13 -2.59 -3.72
CA LEU A 64 -3.58 -2.83 -5.05
C LEU A 64 -2.25 -3.60 -5.00
N ALA A 65 -1.32 -3.19 -4.15
CA ALA A 65 -0.02 -3.85 -3.99
C ALA A 65 -0.14 -5.25 -3.35
N PHE A 66 -1.07 -5.42 -2.41
CA PHE A 66 -1.30 -6.69 -1.72
C PHE A 66 -1.99 -7.72 -2.63
N ALA A 67 -2.95 -7.28 -3.45
CA ALA A 67 -3.71 -8.12 -4.37
C ALA A 67 -2.93 -8.55 -5.62
N ALA A 68 -1.91 -7.79 -6.02
CA ALA A 68 -1.24 -7.90 -7.33
C ALA A 68 -0.84 -9.33 -7.74
N SER A 69 -0.24 -10.09 -6.83
CA SER A 69 0.19 -11.47 -7.13
C SER A 69 -0.97 -12.45 -7.23
N ALA A 70 -2.00 -12.30 -6.39
CA ALA A 70 -3.17 -13.16 -6.41
C ALA A 70 -3.99 -12.94 -7.69
N LEU A 71 -4.24 -11.68 -8.03
CA LEU A 71 -4.97 -11.31 -9.25
C LEU A 71 -4.28 -11.82 -10.52
N THR A 72 -2.95 -11.74 -10.60
CA THR A 72 -2.23 -12.23 -11.79
C THR A 72 -2.25 -13.76 -11.89
N LEU A 73 -2.24 -14.47 -10.76
CA LEU A 73 -2.32 -15.94 -10.75
C LEU A 73 -3.71 -16.44 -11.17
N LEU A 74 -4.76 -15.78 -10.68
CA LEU A 74 -6.15 -16.19 -10.88
C LEU A 74 -6.70 -15.71 -12.24
N TRP A 75 -6.34 -14.50 -12.68
CA TRP A 75 -6.79 -13.91 -13.94
C TRP A 75 -5.63 -13.23 -14.66
N PRO A 76 -4.83 -13.96 -15.46
CA PRO A 76 -3.67 -13.40 -16.15
C PRO A 76 -4.07 -12.54 -17.36
N THR A 77 -4.55 -11.33 -17.12
CA THR A 77 -4.85 -10.31 -18.14
C THR A 77 -3.72 -9.30 -18.28
N SER A 78 -3.77 -8.41 -19.28
CA SER A 78 -2.81 -7.31 -19.41
C SER A 78 -2.80 -6.40 -18.18
N GLY A 79 -3.98 -6.10 -17.63
CA GLY A 79 -4.15 -5.27 -16.44
C GLY A 79 -3.55 -5.89 -15.17
N THR A 80 -3.82 -7.16 -14.89
CA THR A 80 -3.24 -7.82 -13.69
C THR A 80 -1.73 -7.98 -13.81
N ARG A 81 -1.22 -8.26 -15.02
CA ARG A 81 0.23 -8.25 -15.29
C ARG A 81 0.86 -6.87 -15.07
N TRP A 82 0.21 -5.79 -15.51
CA TRP A 82 0.67 -4.43 -15.23
C TRP A 82 0.70 -4.14 -13.72
N LEU A 83 -0.35 -4.53 -13.01
CA LEU A 83 -0.45 -4.38 -11.55
C LEU A 83 0.71 -5.11 -10.84
N ARG A 84 1.02 -6.35 -11.26
CA ARG A 84 2.14 -7.12 -10.69
C ARG A 84 3.50 -6.52 -11.01
N ARG A 85 3.72 -6.00 -12.22
CA ARG A 85 4.96 -5.29 -12.58
C ARG A 85 5.15 -4.02 -11.75
N ASN A 86 4.08 -3.28 -11.47
CA ASN A 86 4.11 -2.04 -10.68
C ASN A 86 3.86 -2.25 -9.18
N ARG A 87 3.82 -3.49 -8.68
CA ARG A 87 3.55 -3.80 -7.26
C ARG A 87 4.48 -3.01 -6.31
N ARG A 88 5.77 -2.94 -6.64
CA ARG A 88 6.76 -2.18 -5.85
C ARG A 88 6.45 -0.68 -5.86
N THR A 89 6.16 -0.12 -7.02
CA THR A 89 5.78 1.29 -7.19
C THR A 89 4.53 1.62 -6.36
N LEU A 90 3.51 0.77 -6.40
CA LEU A 90 2.27 0.95 -5.64
C LEU A 90 2.53 0.85 -4.13
N GLY A 91 3.36 -0.08 -3.68
CA GLY A 91 3.77 -0.18 -2.27
C GLY A 91 4.54 1.05 -1.79
N LEU A 92 5.43 1.61 -2.62
CA LEU A 92 6.13 2.87 -2.31
C LEU A 92 5.19 4.09 -2.35
N THR A 93 4.19 4.08 -3.23
CA THR A 93 3.16 5.13 -3.26
C THR A 93 2.29 5.09 -2.00
N PHE A 94 1.94 3.88 -1.52
CA PHE A 94 1.32 3.68 -0.22
C PHE A 94 2.17 4.29 0.91
N ALA A 95 3.48 4.01 0.93
CA ALA A 95 4.38 4.57 1.93
C ALA A 95 4.45 6.11 1.86
N ALA A 96 4.52 6.70 0.65
CA ALA A 96 4.46 8.14 0.47
C ALA A 96 3.16 8.75 0.98
N SER A 97 2.01 8.12 0.68
CA SER A 97 0.71 8.53 1.21
C SER A 97 0.65 8.47 2.74
N HIS A 98 1.24 7.44 3.37
CA HIS A 98 1.31 7.31 4.83
C HIS A 98 2.30 8.29 5.47
N ALA A 99 3.34 8.71 4.75
CA ALA A 99 4.23 9.78 5.22
C ALA A 99 3.49 11.11 5.30
N ILE A 100 2.70 11.46 4.28
CA ILE A 100 1.83 12.65 4.31
C ILE A 100 0.79 12.52 5.44
N HIS A 101 0.21 11.32 5.63
CA HIS A 101 -0.67 11.03 6.76
C HIS A 101 0.00 11.31 8.12
N ALA A 102 1.27 10.89 8.28
CA ALA A 102 2.03 11.11 9.51
C ALA A 102 2.25 12.60 9.77
N VAL A 103 2.64 13.35 8.73
CA VAL A 103 2.81 14.80 8.82
C VAL A 103 1.50 15.46 9.24
N ALA A 104 0.37 15.07 8.63
CA ALA A 104 -0.93 15.62 8.99
C ALA A 104 -1.35 15.27 10.44
N ILE A 105 -1.04 14.05 10.93
CA ILE A 105 -1.23 13.68 12.34
C ILE A 105 -0.38 14.57 13.26
N ILE A 106 0.89 14.80 12.92
CA ILE A 106 1.79 15.67 13.69
C ILE A 106 1.26 17.11 13.71
N CYS A 107 0.83 17.65 12.56
CA CYS A 107 0.20 18.97 12.49
C CYS A 107 -1.05 19.03 13.38
N PHE A 108 -1.92 18.01 13.34
CA PHE A 108 -3.11 17.96 14.19
C PHE A 108 -2.76 17.96 15.69
N ALA A 109 -1.74 17.18 16.08
CA ALA A 109 -1.25 17.11 17.45
C ALA A 109 -0.68 18.45 17.95
N VAL A 110 0.01 19.20 17.08
CA VAL A 110 0.61 20.50 17.41
C VAL A 110 -0.44 21.61 17.45
N MET A 111 -1.39 21.63 16.50
CA MET A 111 -2.38 22.70 16.38
C MET A 111 -3.45 22.65 17.47
N THR A 112 -3.85 21.46 17.90
CA THR A 112 -4.85 21.27 18.97
C THR A 112 -4.51 20.05 19.83
N PRO A 113 -3.57 20.20 20.78
CA PRO A 113 -3.12 19.09 21.62
C PRO A 113 -4.24 18.43 22.42
N THR A 114 -5.23 19.23 22.87
CA THR A 114 -6.38 18.74 23.64
C THR A 114 -7.28 17.84 22.81
N ASP A 115 -7.63 18.25 21.58
CA ASP A 115 -8.46 17.43 20.70
C ASP A 115 -7.72 16.18 20.24
N TYR A 116 -6.41 16.30 20.00
CA TYR A 116 -5.57 15.18 19.62
C TYR A 116 -5.50 14.13 20.74
N ALA A 117 -5.33 14.56 21.99
CA ALA A 117 -5.37 13.67 23.15
C ALA A 117 -6.73 12.96 23.27
N ALA A 118 -7.84 13.67 23.05
CA ALA A 118 -9.18 13.08 23.05
C ALA A 118 -9.43 12.10 21.89
N ALA A 119 -8.79 12.32 20.75
CA ALA A 119 -8.92 11.48 19.55
C ALA A 119 -7.97 10.25 19.54
N THR A 120 -7.05 10.15 20.49
CA THR A 120 -6.03 9.10 20.54
C THR A 120 -6.11 8.26 21.81
N THR A 121 -5.54 7.07 21.76
CA THR A 121 -5.48 6.13 22.89
C THR A 121 -4.09 5.51 22.97
N PRO A 122 -3.64 5.01 24.13
CA PRO A 122 -2.38 4.28 24.25
C PRO A 122 -2.24 3.14 23.23
N ALA A 123 -3.34 2.41 22.97
CA ALA A 123 -3.38 1.39 21.94
C ALA A 123 -3.11 1.96 20.54
N SER A 124 -3.70 3.11 20.19
CA SER A 124 -3.47 3.76 18.89
C SER A 124 -2.01 4.18 18.70
N TYR A 125 -1.33 4.64 19.76
CA TYR A 125 0.10 4.95 19.71
C TYR A 125 0.96 3.71 19.47
N ILE A 126 0.72 2.64 20.22
CA ILE A 126 1.52 1.42 20.13
C ILE A 126 1.31 0.76 18.76
N PHE A 127 0.07 0.45 18.39
CA PHE A 127 -0.22 -0.24 17.13
C PHE A 127 0.04 0.68 15.91
N GLY A 128 -0.24 1.98 16.02
CA GLY A 128 0.10 2.96 14.99
C GLY A 128 1.62 3.07 14.79
N GLY A 129 2.38 3.18 15.88
CA GLY A 129 3.84 3.26 15.85
C GLY A 129 4.50 2.01 15.26
N ILE A 130 4.05 0.81 15.66
CA ILE A 130 4.52 -0.45 15.05
C ILE A 130 4.17 -0.49 13.55
N GLY A 131 2.98 -0.02 13.17
CA GLY A 131 2.60 0.13 11.76
C GLY A 131 3.57 1.01 10.98
N TYR A 132 3.91 2.19 11.51
CA TYR A 132 4.90 3.07 10.90
C TYR A 132 6.29 2.45 10.81
N ALA A 133 6.73 1.72 11.84
CA ALA A 133 8.00 1.01 11.81
C ALA A 133 8.05 -0.02 10.66
N PHE A 134 6.97 -0.80 10.46
CA PHE A 134 6.86 -1.71 9.32
C PHE A 134 6.87 -0.98 7.98
N ILE A 135 6.12 0.12 7.85
CA ILE A 135 6.08 0.91 6.61
C ILE A 135 7.47 1.42 6.24
N ILE A 136 8.18 2.03 7.19
CA ILE A 136 9.53 2.56 6.98
C ILE A 136 10.49 1.44 6.62
N ALA A 137 10.50 0.34 7.38
CA ALA A 137 11.41 -0.79 7.11
C ALA A 137 11.14 -1.44 5.76
N MET A 138 9.88 -1.66 5.38
CA MET A 138 9.50 -2.23 4.09
C MET A 138 9.83 -1.28 2.92
N ALA A 139 9.59 0.03 3.08
CA ALA A 139 9.94 1.03 2.07
C ALA A 139 11.45 1.12 1.88
N ALA A 140 12.22 1.21 2.98
CA ALA A 140 13.67 1.25 2.96
C ALA A 140 14.28 -0.01 2.31
N THR A 141 13.66 -1.17 2.51
CA THR A 141 14.11 -2.45 1.93
C THR A 141 13.47 -2.79 0.59
N SER A 142 12.79 -1.83 -0.04
CA SER A 142 12.24 -2.02 -1.39
C SER A 142 13.29 -1.80 -2.49
N PHE A 143 14.49 -1.29 -2.18
CA PHE A 143 15.58 -1.09 -3.15
C PHE A 143 16.50 -2.31 -3.23
N ASN A 144 17.11 -2.55 -4.41
CA ASN A 144 17.90 -3.76 -4.64
C ASN A 144 19.09 -3.87 -3.67
N ARG A 145 19.81 -2.76 -3.44
CA ARG A 145 20.96 -2.71 -2.52
C ARG A 145 20.55 -2.99 -1.07
N SER A 146 19.52 -2.31 -0.58
CA SER A 146 19.00 -2.50 0.78
C SER A 146 18.37 -3.87 1.00
N ALA A 147 17.68 -4.42 -0.02
CA ALA A 147 17.11 -5.76 0.03
C ALA A 147 18.21 -6.83 0.08
N ALA A 148 19.29 -6.63 -0.68
CA ALA A 148 20.47 -7.50 -0.63
C ALA A 148 21.17 -7.44 0.72
N ALA A 149 21.28 -6.26 1.34
CA ALA A 149 21.95 -6.06 2.62
C ALA A 149 21.33 -6.87 3.78
N ILE A 150 20.01 -7.00 3.83
CA ILE A 150 19.33 -7.81 4.86
C ILE A 150 19.20 -9.29 4.47
N GLY A 151 19.51 -9.63 3.22
CA GLY A 151 19.40 -10.98 2.68
C GLY A 151 17.96 -11.44 2.38
N PRO A 152 17.80 -12.45 1.51
CA PRO A 152 16.50 -12.88 1.00
C PRO A 152 15.55 -13.44 2.07
N ARG A 153 16.10 -14.08 3.13
CA ARG A 153 15.29 -14.65 4.22
C ARG A 153 14.67 -13.57 5.09
N ALA A 154 15.49 -12.64 5.61
CA ALA A 154 14.99 -11.56 6.45
C ALA A 154 14.06 -10.63 5.65
N TRP A 155 14.41 -10.34 4.39
CA TRP A 155 13.54 -9.57 3.49
C TRP A 155 12.16 -10.22 3.33
N ARG A 156 12.11 -11.54 3.12
CA ARG A 156 10.83 -12.26 3.00
C ARG A 156 10.04 -12.23 4.29
N ILE A 157 10.67 -12.42 5.45
CA ILE A 157 10.01 -12.36 6.76
C ILE A 157 9.45 -10.96 6.99
N LEU A 158 10.26 -9.92 6.83
CA LEU A 158 9.86 -8.52 7.00
C LEU A 158 8.65 -8.16 6.12
N HIS A 159 8.74 -8.42 4.81
CA HIS A 159 7.68 -8.06 3.88
C HIS A 159 6.42 -8.92 4.03
N THR A 160 6.54 -10.15 4.54
CA THR A 160 5.38 -11.01 4.81
C THR A 160 4.71 -10.61 6.11
N THR A 161 5.44 -10.58 7.22
CA THR A 161 4.87 -10.19 8.52
C THR A 161 4.34 -8.76 8.48
N GLY A 162 5.09 -7.83 7.90
CA GLY A 162 4.69 -6.43 7.79
C GLY A 162 3.42 -6.24 6.97
N ILE A 163 3.29 -6.89 5.80
CA ILE A 163 2.07 -6.70 4.98
C ILE A 163 0.82 -7.28 5.64
N TYR A 164 0.92 -8.40 6.37
CA TYR A 164 -0.21 -8.98 7.11
C TYR A 164 -0.54 -8.16 8.38
N TYR A 165 0.48 -7.62 9.06
CA TYR A 165 0.27 -6.69 10.16
C TYR A 165 -0.48 -5.44 9.70
N LEU A 166 -0.03 -4.82 8.59
CA LEU A 166 -0.68 -3.63 8.04
C LEU A 166 -2.10 -3.91 7.55
N TRP A 167 -2.35 -5.07 6.92
CA TRP A 167 -3.71 -5.49 6.57
C TRP A 167 -4.61 -5.55 7.81
N PHE A 168 -4.14 -6.18 8.89
CA PHE A 168 -4.90 -6.29 10.14
C PHE A 168 -5.13 -4.91 10.77
N GLN A 169 -4.10 -4.06 10.77
CA GLN A 169 -4.21 -2.71 11.33
C GLN A 169 -5.22 -1.85 10.55
N PHE A 170 -5.25 -1.97 9.22
CA PHE A 170 -6.30 -1.33 8.41
C PHE A 170 -7.69 -1.89 8.72
N MET A 171 -7.81 -3.22 8.90
CA MET A 171 -9.07 -3.87 9.27
C MET A 171 -9.62 -3.31 10.58
N VAL A 172 -8.79 -3.23 11.63
CA VAL A 172 -9.18 -2.69 12.93
C VAL A 172 -9.48 -1.19 12.81
N SER A 173 -8.61 -0.42 12.16
CA SER A 173 -8.74 1.03 12.03
C SER A 173 -10.04 1.43 11.34
N PHE A 174 -10.42 0.78 10.23
CA PHE A 174 -11.67 1.08 9.53
C PHE A 174 -12.87 0.37 10.18
N GLY A 175 -12.70 -0.87 10.65
CA GLY A 175 -13.78 -1.67 11.23
C GLY A 175 -14.33 -1.13 12.54
N MET A 176 -13.47 -0.66 13.45
CA MET A 176 -13.90 -0.10 14.74
C MET A 176 -14.73 1.18 14.62
N ARG A 177 -14.75 1.80 13.44
CA ARG A 177 -15.55 3.01 13.16
C ARG A 177 -16.94 2.70 12.60
N ILE A 178 -17.23 1.45 12.21
CA ILE A 178 -18.51 1.05 11.62
C ILE A 178 -19.70 1.32 12.55
N PRO A 179 -19.66 1.03 13.86
CA PRO A 179 -20.82 1.26 14.74
C PRO A 179 -21.27 2.73 14.78
N GLN A 180 -20.32 3.67 14.73
CA GLN A 180 -20.60 5.10 14.75
C GLN A 180 -20.76 5.69 13.34
N MET A 181 -20.13 5.07 12.33
CA MET A 181 -20.09 5.52 10.94
C MET A 181 -20.26 4.32 9.99
N PRO A 182 -21.50 3.85 9.75
CA PRO A 182 -21.76 2.60 9.02
C PRO A 182 -21.16 2.54 7.61
N ASN A 183 -20.99 3.69 6.95
CA ASN A 183 -20.35 3.81 5.65
C ASN A 183 -18.87 3.35 5.63
N TYR A 184 -18.22 3.19 6.79
CA TYR A 184 -16.87 2.63 6.86
C TYR A 184 -16.78 1.17 6.39
N VAL A 185 -17.93 0.47 6.26
CA VAL A 185 -18.00 -0.86 5.64
C VAL A 185 -17.40 -0.88 4.23
N TRP A 186 -17.53 0.21 3.47
CA TRP A 186 -16.98 0.33 2.12
C TRP A 186 -15.45 0.32 2.07
N PHE A 187 -14.78 0.62 3.19
CA PHE A 187 -13.31 0.52 3.32
C PHE A 187 -12.86 -0.85 3.83
N VAL A 188 -13.71 -1.54 4.61
CA VAL A 188 -13.46 -2.90 5.09
C VAL A 188 -13.65 -3.93 3.98
N MET A 189 -14.66 -3.75 3.11
CA MET A 189 -14.98 -4.67 2.02
C MET A 189 -13.76 -4.98 1.11
N PRO A 190 -13.01 -4.00 0.59
CA PRO A 190 -11.80 -4.26 -0.17
C PRO A 190 -10.75 -5.10 0.58
N LEU A 191 -10.57 -4.90 1.89
CA LEU A 191 -9.61 -5.68 2.69
C LEU A 191 -10.02 -7.14 2.78
N LEU A 192 -11.32 -7.41 2.98
CA LEU A 192 -11.88 -8.76 2.99
C LEU A 192 -11.75 -9.41 1.61
N THR A 193 -12.11 -8.69 0.54
CA THR A 193 -11.97 -9.17 -0.84
C THR A 193 -10.53 -9.53 -1.16
N VAL A 194 -9.56 -8.65 -0.87
CA VAL A 194 -8.15 -8.94 -1.16
C VAL A 194 -7.64 -10.11 -0.31
N MET A 195 -8.08 -10.26 0.94
CA MET A 195 -7.72 -11.42 1.76
C MET A 195 -8.28 -12.72 1.17
N ALA A 196 -9.55 -12.74 0.77
CA ALA A 196 -10.16 -13.89 0.11
C ALA A 196 -9.40 -14.28 -1.17
N LEU A 197 -9.05 -13.30 -2.02
CA LEU A 197 -8.22 -13.52 -3.21
C LEU A 197 -6.86 -14.15 -2.88
N ARG A 198 -6.21 -13.69 -1.80
CA ARG A 198 -4.92 -14.23 -1.35
C ARG A 198 -5.04 -15.69 -0.89
N ILE A 199 -6.10 -16.02 -0.15
CA ILE A 199 -6.38 -17.39 0.29
C ILE A 199 -6.64 -18.29 -0.92
N THR A 200 -7.52 -17.88 -1.84
CA THR A 200 -7.83 -18.64 -3.06
C THR A 200 -6.57 -18.86 -3.91
N ALA A 201 -5.75 -17.83 -4.10
CA ALA A 201 -4.48 -17.94 -4.82
C ALA A 201 -3.52 -18.93 -4.14
N ALA A 202 -3.42 -18.92 -2.80
CA ALA A 202 -2.59 -19.88 -2.06
C ALA A 202 -3.08 -21.33 -2.22
N ILE A 203 -4.40 -21.55 -2.21
CA ILE A 203 -5.00 -22.87 -2.45
C ILE A 203 -4.68 -23.36 -3.87
N VAL A 204 -4.88 -22.52 -4.88
CA VAL A 204 -4.59 -22.84 -6.28
C VAL A 204 -3.11 -23.16 -6.49
N GLN A 205 -2.21 -22.35 -5.92
CA GLN A 205 -0.77 -22.57 -6.02
C GLN A 205 -0.35 -23.93 -5.43
N ARG A 206 -0.87 -24.29 -4.25
CA ARG A 206 -0.59 -25.58 -3.61
C ARG A 206 -1.07 -26.76 -4.45
N ARG A 207 -2.25 -26.66 -5.07
CA ARG A 207 -2.77 -27.71 -5.97
C ARG A 207 -1.87 -27.90 -7.19
N ARG A 208 -1.43 -26.82 -7.84
CA ARG A 208 -0.51 -26.88 -8.98
C ARG A 208 0.83 -27.53 -8.61
N SER A 209 1.40 -27.18 -7.45
CA SER A 209 2.65 -27.78 -6.98
C SER A 209 2.51 -29.28 -6.69
N ARG A 210 1.38 -29.74 -6.16
CA ARG A 210 1.14 -31.17 -5.93
C ARG A 210 1.05 -31.96 -7.22
N VAL A 211 0.34 -31.45 -8.23
CA VAL A 211 0.22 -32.11 -9.55
C VAL A 211 1.59 -32.28 -10.22
N VAL A 212 2.47 -31.28 -10.12
CA VAL A 212 3.83 -31.37 -10.69
C VAL A 212 4.67 -32.41 -9.96
N LEU A 213 4.57 -32.51 -8.63
CA LEU A 213 5.30 -33.51 -7.85
C LEU A 213 4.81 -34.95 -8.06
N SER A 214 3.53 -35.14 -8.42
CA SER A 214 2.99 -36.46 -8.76
C SER A 214 3.25 -36.90 -10.21
N ALA A 215 3.71 -35.99 -11.06
CA ALA A 215 3.99 -36.24 -12.48
C ALA A 215 5.49 -36.50 -12.76
N ASN A 216 6.35 -36.38 -11.75
CA ASN A 216 7.78 -36.69 -11.76
C ASN A 216 8.04 -37.92 -10.89
#